data_AF-A0A929I7E9-F1
#
_entry.id   AF-A0A929I7E9-F1
#
_cell.length_a   1.000
_cell.length_b   1.000
_cell.length_c   1.000
_cell.angle_alpha   90.00
_cell.angle_beta   90.00
_cell.angle_gamma   90.00
#
_symmetry.space_group_name_H-M   'P 1'
#
loop_
_entity.id
_entity.type
_entity.pdbx_description
1 polymer ?
#
loop_
_entity_poly.entity_id
_entity_poly.type
_entity_poly.pdbx_seq_one_letter_code
_entity_poly.pdbx_strand_id
1 'polypeptide(L)'
;MSYINDALKKAQKEKDNLYRHYERIISTSTGRQTNRKTKWMIGSGVVFVILLALSVFSLLSYHSLRDTGDSKTVAHQSVKDKNGPAPPRETAKDSRTRIIEEASARSQDVKTMHQEALNHQRNNNLIRAEGLYRKILKIDPKFVLALNNLGVIYMSQKRNEKAISIFSKAIDLKADYVDPYYNLACLYSQLRNIPESLEYMKTAISINSDVKNWAKDDKDLKNLRASDAYKEMMEQ
;
A
#
# COMPACT_ATOMS: atom_id res chain seq x y z
N MET A 1 -12.50 -17.18 -26.99
CA MET A 1 -11.70 -17.19 -25.74
C MET A 1 -10.24 -17.02 -26.13
N SER A 2 -9.63 -15.86 -25.80
CA SER A 2 -8.34 -15.43 -26.34
C SER A 2 -7.15 -16.03 -25.55
N TYR A 3 -6.17 -16.55 -26.29
CA TYR A 3 -4.86 -17.07 -25.81
C TYR A 3 -4.14 -16.14 -24.81
N ILE A 4 -4.48 -14.86 -24.79
CA ILE A 4 -3.93 -13.83 -23.91
C ILE A 4 -4.33 -14.05 -22.43
N ASN A 5 -5.55 -14.53 -22.17
CA ASN A 5 -6.03 -14.72 -20.79
C ASN A 5 -5.39 -15.93 -20.10
N ASP A 6 -5.10 -17.00 -20.85
CA ASP A 6 -4.46 -18.19 -20.29
C ASP A 6 -2.95 -18.02 -20.14
N ALA A 7 -2.30 -17.28 -21.04
CA ALA A 7 -0.90 -16.88 -20.88
C ALA A 7 -0.70 -15.93 -19.68
N LEU A 8 -1.64 -15.00 -19.45
CA LEU A 8 -1.62 -14.12 -18.27
C LEU A 8 -1.91 -14.87 -16.97
N LYS A 9 -2.86 -15.82 -16.95
CA LYS A 9 -3.10 -16.68 -15.77
C LYS A 9 -1.92 -17.60 -15.47
N LYS A 10 -1.22 -18.11 -16.49
CA LYS A 10 -0.03 -18.96 -16.31
C LYS A 10 1.16 -18.16 -15.79
N ALA A 11 1.41 -16.97 -16.35
CA ALA A 11 2.43 -16.04 -15.86
C ALA A 11 2.10 -15.54 -14.43
N GLN A 12 0.82 -15.34 -14.12
CA GLN A 12 0.37 -14.97 -12.77
C GLN A 12 0.57 -16.13 -11.79
N LYS A 13 0.26 -17.38 -12.16
CA LYS A 13 0.45 -18.57 -11.32
C LYS A 13 1.92 -18.91 -11.07
N GLU A 14 2.80 -18.71 -12.06
CA GLU A 14 4.24 -18.93 -11.94
C GLU A 14 4.91 -17.81 -11.13
N LYS A 15 4.51 -16.54 -11.35
CA LYS A 15 4.96 -15.40 -10.55
C LYS A 15 4.48 -15.46 -9.10
N ASP A 16 3.22 -15.83 -8.87
CA ASP A 16 2.64 -15.96 -7.53
C ASP A 16 3.28 -17.13 -6.76
N ASN A 17 3.78 -18.17 -7.44
CA ASN A 17 4.56 -19.23 -6.79
C ASN A 17 5.96 -18.78 -6.40
N LEU A 18 6.63 -17.98 -7.24
CA LEU A 18 7.98 -17.47 -6.99
C LEU A 18 7.98 -16.37 -5.90
N TYR A 19 6.94 -15.52 -5.87
CA TYR A 19 6.78 -14.44 -4.89
C TYR A 19 5.99 -14.82 -3.62
N ARG A 20 5.46 -16.05 -3.52
CA ARG A 20 4.76 -16.52 -2.31
C ARG A 20 5.63 -16.47 -1.05
N HIS A 21 6.95 -16.46 -1.18
CA HIS A 21 7.88 -16.29 -0.05
C HIS A 21 7.88 -14.86 0.52
N TYR A 22 7.54 -13.85 -0.29
CA TYR A 22 7.50 -12.43 0.12
C TYR A 22 6.25 -12.04 0.91
N GLU A 23 5.12 -12.72 0.71
CA GLU A 23 3.93 -12.56 1.59
C GLU A 23 4.25 -12.98 3.04
N ARG A 24 5.27 -13.83 3.24
CA ARG A 24 5.71 -14.27 4.56
C ARG A 24 6.54 -13.22 5.30
N ILE A 25 7.31 -12.40 4.57
CA ILE A 25 8.11 -11.30 5.14
C ILE A 25 7.21 -10.12 5.57
N ILE A 26 6.10 -9.89 4.86
CA ILE A 26 5.09 -8.88 5.25
C ILE A 26 4.28 -9.32 6.49
N SER A 27 4.19 -10.62 6.78
CA SER A 27 3.42 -11.16 7.91
C SER A 27 4.21 -11.41 9.20
N THR A 28 5.53 -11.12 9.25
CA THR A 28 6.35 -11.35 10.46
C THR A 28 6.66 -10.10 11.29
N SER A 29 5.94 -8.97 11.13
CA SER A 29 6.03 -7.85 12.10
C SER A 29 4.73 -7.46 12.82
N THR A 30 3.64 -8.22 12.63
CA THR A 30 2.41 -8.02 13.40
C THR A 30 2.02 -9.32 14.10
N GLY A 31 2.25 -9.33 15.41
CA GLY A 31 1.92 -10.44 16.28
C GLY A 31 0.43 -10.80 16.26
N ARG A 32 0.20 -12.10 16.49
CA ARG A 32 -1.04 -12.74 16.98
C ARG A 32 -2.26 -12.72 16.04
N GLN A 33 -2.35 -13.75 15.20
CA GLN A 33 -3.64 -14.17 14.61
C GLN A 33 -4.48 -14.90 15.66
N THR A 34 -5.62 -14.31 16.03
CA THR A 34 -6.76 -15.05 16.58
C THR A 34 -7.64 -15.55 15.43
N ASN A 35 -7.97 -16.83 15.48
CA ASN A 35 -8.68 -17.62 14.47
C ASN A 35 -10.09 -17.05 14.15
N ARG A 36 -10.28 -16.48 12.94
CA ARG A 36 -11.56 -15.98 12.40
C ARG A 36 -12.08 -16.93 11.32
N LYS A 37 -12.77 -18.02 11.68
CA LYS A 37 -13.56 -18.80 10.72
C LYS A 37 -15.05 -18.98 11.06
N THR A 38 -15.57 -18.29 12.08
CA THR A 38 -16.95 -18.56 12.57
C THR A 38 -17.94 -17.38 12.52
N LYS A 39 -17.63 -16.24 11.87
CA LYS A 39 -18.49 -15.04 11.96
C LYS A 39 -19.36 -14.67 10.75
N TRP A 40 -19.43 -15.48 9.69
CA TRP A 40 -20.22 -15.12 8.51
C TRP A 40 -21.70 -15.56 8.54
N MET A 41 -22.16 -16.33 9.53
CA MET A 41 -23.55 -16.80 9.58
C MET A 41 -24.51 -15.94 10.44
N ILE A 42 -24.03 -14.92 11.16
CA ILE A 42 -24.90 -14.12 12.06
C ILE A 42 -25.33 -12.79 11.41
N GLY A 43 -24.59 -12.28 10.43
CA GLY A 43 -24.85 -10.95 9.83
C GLY A 43 -26.08 -10.89 8.92
N SER A 44 -26.47 -11.99 8.28
CA SER A 44 -27.58 -12.02 7.32
C SER A 44 -28.96 -11.88 7.98
N GLY A 45 -29.16 -12.46 9.16
CA GLY A 45 -30.47 -12.41 9.85
C GLY A 45 -30.79 -11.03 10.44
N VAL A 46 -29.78 -10.34 11.00
CA VAL A 46 -29.98 -9.03 11.66
C VAL A 46 -30.35 -7.95 10.64
N VAL A 47 -29.76 -7.98 9.45
CA VAL A 47 -30.09 -7.02 8.37
C VAL A 47 -31.54 -7.21 7.89
N PHE A 48 -32.03 -8.44 7.82
CA PHE A 48 -33.40 -8.72 7.40
C PHE A 48 -34.44 -8.22 8.43
N VAL A 49 -34.17 -8.38 9.73
CA VAL A 49 -35.05 -7.87 10.79
C VAL A 49 -35.10 -6.34 10.82
N ILE A 50 -33.96 -5.66 10.60
CA ILE A 50 -33.91 -4.19 10.52
C ILE A 50 -34.73 -3.67 9.33
N LEU A 51 -34.64 -4.34 8.17
CA LEU A 51 -35.43 -3.95 6.98
C LEU A 51 -36.94 -4.15 7.19
N LEU A 52 -37.35 -5.20 7.88
CA LEU A 52 -38.77 -5.41 8.24
C LEU A 52 -39.27 -4.38 9.26
N ALA A 53 -38.44 -3.96 10.22
CA ALA A 53 -38.82 -2.95 11.19
C ALA A 53 -38.99 -1.56 10.55
N LEU A 54 -38.13 -1.20 9.59
CA LEU A 54 -38.21 0.08 8.88
C LEU A 54 -39.44 0.18 7.99
N SER A 55 -39.86 -0.90 7.33
CA SER A 55 -41.08 -0.88 6.50
C SER A 55 -42.36 -0.68 7.33
N VAL A 56 -42.43 -1.30 8.51
CA VAL A 56 -43.55 -1.12 9.45
C VAL A 56 -43.56 0.30 10.05
N PHE A 57 -42.39 0.86 10.35
CA PHE A 57 -42.27 2.24 10.86
C PHE A 57 -42.71 3.29 9.84
N SER A 58 -42.38 3.10 8.54
CA SER A 58 -42.88 3.96 7.47
C SER A 58 -44.40 3.86 7.30
N LEU A 59 -45.00 2.69 7.51
CA LEU A 59 -46.45 2.48 7.46
C LEU A 59 -47.19 3.15 8.64
N LEU A 60 -46.62 3.10 9.85
CA LEU A 60 -47.19 3.74 11.04
C LEU A 60 -47.05 5.27 11.01
N SER A 61 -45.93 5.77 10.50
CA SER A 61 -45.66 7.21 10.37
C SER A 61 -46.51 7.86 9.28
N TYR A 62 -46.95 7.09 8.27
CA TYR A 62 -47.82 7.58 7.19
C TYR A 62 -49.26 7.84 7.66
N HIS A 63 -49.71 7.23 8.75
CA HIS A 63 -51.08 7.40 9.27
C HIS A 63 -51.20 8.53 10.33
N SER A 64 -50.10 9.04 10.89
CA SER A 64 -50.16 9.91 12.09
C SER A 64 -50.12 11.43 11.83
N LEU A 65 -50.17 11.93 10.60
CA LEU A 65 -50.14 13.38 10.34
C LEU A 65 -51.20 13.81 9.33
N ARG A 66 -52.46 13.62 9.74
CA ARG A 66 -53.60 14.37 9.22
C ARG A 66 -54.37 14.92 10.42
N ASP A 67 -53.89 16.02 11.00
CA ASP A 67 -54.78 17.13 11.35
C ASP A 67 -54.02 18.40 11.78
N THR A 68 -54.62 19.54 11.44
CA THR A 68 -54.43 20.91 11.96
C THR A 68 -53.05 21.58 11.70
N GLY A 69 -52.95 22.82 11.22
CA GLY A 69 -53.94 23.89 11.19
C GLY A 69 -53.34 25.16 11.80
N ASP A 70 -52.76 25.99 10.92
CA ASP A 70 -52.79 27.46 10.93
C ASP A 70 -51.91 28.36 11.83
N SER A 71 -51.56 29.49 11.18
CA SER A 71 -51.36 30.87 11.67
C SER A 71 -50.03 31.38 12.28
N LYS A 72 -49.28 32.09 11.41
CA LYS A 72 -48.79 33.50 11.45
C LYS A 72 -48.30 34.21 12.74
N THR A 73 -47.08 34.77 12.56
CA THR A 73 -46.58 36.16 12.80
C THR A 73 -46.06 36.66 14.18
N VAL A 74 -44.77 37.08 14.13
CA VAL A 74 -44.09 38.34 14.59
C VAL A 74 -43.95 38.62 16.10
N ALA A 75 -42.70 38.75 16.57
CA ALA A 75 -42.16 39.93 17.28
C ALA A 75 -40.64 39.82 17.60
N HIS A 76 -40.00 40.99 17.61
CA HIS A 76 -38.61 41.34 17.93
C HIS A 76 -38.08 40.83 19.30
N GLN A 77 -36.75 40.63 19.46
CA GLN A 77 -35.89 41.54 20.25
C GLN A 77 -34.40 41.12 20.40
N SER A 78 -33.57 42.17 20.27
CA SER A 78 -32.34 42.53 21.01
C SER A 78 -31.02 41.72 20.94
N VAL A 79 -29.99 42.55 20.75
CA VAL A 79 -28.52 42.39 20.81
C VAL A 79 -27.99 42.07 22.23
N LYS A 80 -26.73 41.57 22.28
CA LYS A 80 -25.80 41.25 23.41
C LYS A 80 -25.90 39.80 23.92
N ASP A 81 -24.84 39.00 24.01
CA ASP A 81 -23.48 39.29 24.49
C ASP A 81 -22.36 38.59 23.68
N LYS A 82 -21.28 39.34 23.40
CA LYS A 82 -19.97 38.77 23.05
C LYS A 82 -19.14 38.71 24.34
N ASN A 83 -19.23 37.58 25.05
CA ASN A 83 -18.25 37.11 26.03
C ASN A 83 -18.54 35.63 26.30
N GLY A 84 -18.28 34.79 25.30
CA GLY A 84 -18.17 33.35 25.54
C GLY A 84 -16.92 33.07 26.39
N PRO A 85 -16.96 32.12 27.33
CA PRO A 85 -15.79 31.76 28.12
C PRO A 85 -14.63 31.41 27.19
N ALA A 86 -13.43 31.89 27.51
CA ALA A 86 -12.22 31.52 26.79
C ALA A 86 -12.17 29.99 26.65
N PRO A 87 -11.83 29.45 25.46
CA PRO A 87 -11.77 28.00 25.28
C PRO A 87 -10.88 27.41 26.37
N PRO A 88 -11.30 26.29 27.01
CA PRO A 88 -10.56 25.71 28.12
C PRO A 88 -9.10 25.50 27.72
N ARG A 89 -8.16 25.92 28.58
CA ARG A 89 -6.72 25.76 28.37
C ARG A 89 -6.41 24.27 28.16
N GLU A 90 -6.22 23.88 26.91
CA GLU A 90 -5.84 22.52 26.51
C GLU A 90 -4.57 22.13 27.27
N THR A 91 -4.65 21.07 28.07
CA THR A 91 -3.52 20.69 28.91
C THR A 91 -2.41 20.10 28.03
N ALA A 92 -1.15 20.23 28.47
CA ALA A 92 0.00 19.63 27.75
C ALA A 92 -0.12 18.10 27.57
N LYS A 93 -0.98 17.45 28.37
CA LYS A 93 -1.30 16.02 28.25
C LYS A 93 -2.30 15.75 27.13
N ASP A 94 -3.31 16.61 26.98
CA ASP A 94 -4.31 16.51 25.91
C ASP A 94 -3.68 16.77 24.53
N SER A 95 -2.80 17.77 24.44
CA SER A 95 -2.10 18.08 23.19
C SER A 95 -1.12 16.98 22.76
N ARG A 96 -0.39 16.38 23.70
CA ARG A 96 0.47 15.20 23.40
C ARG A 96 -0.35 14.00 22.93
N THR A 97 -1.51 13.76 23.54
CA THR A 97 -2.38 12.64 23.19
C THR A 97 -2.94 12.82 21.77
N ARG A 98 -3.40 14.03 21.42
CA ARG A 98 -3.84 14.36 20.05
C ARG A 98 -2.74 14.21 19.02
N ILE A 99 -1.51 14.67 19.31
CA ILE A 99 -0.37 14.50 18.38
C ILE A 99 -0.10 13.02 18.11
N ILE A 100 -0.18 12.17 19.14
CA ILE A 100 0.03 10.72 19.00
C ILE A 100 -1.12 10.08 18.20
N GLU A 101 -2.37 10.46 18.46
CA GLU A 101 -3.54 9.99 17.72
C GLU A 101 -3.49 10.40 16.25
N GLU A 102 -3.14 11.66 15.95
CA GLU A 102 -2.97 12.17 14.59
C GLU A 102 -1.81 11.48 13.85
N ALA A 103 -0.68 11.26 14.52
CA ALA A 103 0.44 10.52 13.95
C ALA A 103 0.08 9.06 13.67
N SER A 104 -0.66 8.43 14.59
CA SER A 104 -1.19 7.07 14.42
C SER A 104 -2.15 6.98 13.24
N ALA A 105 -3.12 7.90 13.14
CA ALA A 105 -4.06 7.97 12.04
C ALA A 105 -3.36 8.20 10.70
N ARG A 106 -2.38 9.11 10.65
CA ARG A 106 -1.56 9.37 9.45
C ARG A 106 -0.75 8.15 9.03
N SER A 107 -0.20 7.40 9.99
CA SER A 107 0.53 6.16 9.70
C SER A 107 -0.38 5.05 9.18
N GLN A 108 -1.61 4.97 9.68
CA GLN A 108 -2.61 4.00 9.24
C GLN A 108 -3.14 4.32 7.83
N ASP A 109 -3.28 5.61 7.53
CA ASP A 109 -3.65 6.10 6.19
C ASP A 109 -2.57 5.72 5.16
N VAL A 110 -1.29 5.97 5.46
CA VAL A 110 -0.15 5.60 4.58
C VAL A 110 -0.14 4.10 4.27
N LYS A 111 -0.34 3.23 5.26
CA LYS A 111 -0.41 1.77 5.05
C LYS A 111 -1.57 1.38 4.15
N THR A 112 -2.73 2.01 4.32
CA THR A 112 -3.93 1.75 3.50
C THR A 112 -3.72 2.19 2.07
N MET A 113 -3.16 3.39 1.87
CA MET A 113 -2.78 3.90 0.54
C MET A 113 -1.74 2.99 -0.14
N HIS A 114 -0.79 2.44 0.61
CA HIS A 114 0.20 1.52 0.07
C HIS A 114 -0.45 0.23 -0.44
N GLN A 115 -1.41 -0.31 0.31
CA GLN A 115 -2.17 -1.48 -0.12
C GLN A 115 -3.00 -1.21 -1.39
N GLU A 116 -3.60 -0.02 -1.48
CA GLU A 116 -4.31 0.40 -2.70
C GLU A 116 -3.37 0.53 -3.90
N ALA A 117 -2.18 1.11 -3.69
CA ALA A 117 -1.15 1.23 -4.73
C ALA A 117 -0.71 -0.14 -5.25
N LEU A 118 -0.50 -1.10 -4.33
CA LEU A 118 -0.18 -2.49 -4.66
C LEU A 118 -1.30 -3.13 -5.49
N ASN A 119 -2.57 -2.91 -5.13
CA ASN A 119 -3.71 -3.44 -5.89
C ASN A 119 -3.77 -2.85 -7.31
N HIS A 120 -3.53 -1.54 -7.45
CA HIS A 120 -3.43 -0.92 -8.78
C HIS A 120 -2.27 -1.49 -9.59
N GLN A 121 -1.10 -1.67 -8.99
CA GLN A 121 0.06 -2.25 -9.65
C GLN A 121 -0.19 -3.70 -10.10
N ARG A 122 -0.80 -4.54 -9.25
CA ARG A 122 -1.19 -5.93 -9.58
C ARG A 122 -2.15 -5.99 -10.76
N ASN A 123 -3.04 -5.00 -10.87
CA ASN A 123 -3.99 -4.87 -11.98
C ASN A 123 -3.42 -4.13 -13.20
N ASN A 124 -2.08 -3.96 -13.28
CA ASN A 124 -1.38 -3.22 -14.35
C ASN A 124 -1.82 -1.75 -14.53
N ASN A 125 -2.48 -1.16 -13.53
CA ASN A 125 -2.88 0.24 -13.51
C ASN A 125 -1.72 1.13 -13.01
N LEU A 126 -0.60 1.12 -13.75
CA LEU A 126 0.67 1.72 -13.29
C LEU A 126 0.58 3.23 -13.05
N ILE A 127 -0.27 3.96 -13.78
CA ILE A 127 -0.48 5.40 -13.60
C ILE A 127 -1.06 5.69 -12.20
N ARG A 128 -2.08 4.92 -11.78
CA ARG A 128 -2.70 5.08 -10.46
C ARG A 128 -1.76 4.66 -9.34
N ALA A 129 -1.04 3.55 -9.53
CA ALA A 129 -0.04 3.10 -8.58
C ALA A 129 1.11 4.12 -8.40
N GLU A 130 1.66 4.68 -9.49
CA GLU A 130 2.66 5.75 -9.42
C GLU A 130 2.14 6.97 -8.64
N GLY A 131 0.90 7.38 -8.93
CA GLY A 131 0.25 8.49 -8.23
C GLY A 131 0.14 8.26 -6.72
N LEU A 132 -0.26 7.05 -6.31
CA LEU A 132 -0.38 6.69 -4.90
C LEU A 132 0.98 6.58 -4.20
N TYR A 133 1.98 5.94 -4.80
CA TYR A 133 3.32 5.90 -4.21
C TYR A 133 3.92 7.29 -4.05
N ARG A 134 3.73 8.18 -5.03
CA ARG A 134 4.16 9.59 -4.89
C ARG A 134 3.43 10.31 -3.76
N LYS A 135 2.13 10.07 -3.57
CA LYS A 135 1.37 10.64 -2.45
C LYS A 135 1.89 10.11 -1.11
N ILE A 136 2.12 8.80 -1.00
CA ILE A 136 2.73 8.17 0.18
C ILE A 136 4.06 8.85 0.50
N LEU A 137 4.93 9.03 -0.49
CA LEU A 137 6.25 9.64 -0.30
C LEU A 137 6.22 11.15 -0.03
N LYS A 138 5.09 11.83 -0.27
CA LYS A 138 4.88 13.21 0.21
C LYS A 138 4.52 13.25 1.69
N ILE A 139 3.79 12.25 2.18
CA ILE A 139 3.36 12.14 3.58
C ILE A 139 4.50 11.57 4.44
N ASP A 140 5.13 10.50 3.96
CA ASP A 140 6.28 9.84 4.58
C ASP A 140 7.40 9.64 3.52
N PRO A 141 8.34 10.60 3.43
CA PRO A 141 9.47 10.51 2.51
C PRO A 141 10.43 9.35 2.78
N LYS A 142 10.32 8.69 3.94
CA LYS A 142 11.17 7.57 4.37
C LYS A 142 10.50 6.21 4.18
N PHE A 143 9.31 6.15 3.58
CA PHE A 143 8.58 4.90 3.36
C PHE A 143 9.25 4.03 2.29
N VAL A 144 10.18 3.19 2.72
CA VAL A 144 11.09 2.40 1.86
C VAL A 144 10.35 1.50 0.87
N LEU A 145 9.24 0.87 1.27
CA LEU A 145 8.47 -0.01 0.39
C LEU A 145 7.85 0.74 -0.79
N ALA A 146 7.44 2.00 -0.60
CA ALA A 146 6.90 2.84 -1.68
C ALA A 146 8.01 3.37 -2.60
N LEU A 147 9.21 3.65 -2.07
CA LEU A 147 10.38 3.95 -2.89
C LEU A 147 10.69 2.77 -3.81
N ASN A 148 10.85 1.57 -3.25
CA ASN A 148 11.13 0.37 -4.05
C ASN A 148 10.07 0.13 -5.14
N ASN A 149 8.78 0.16 -4.79
CA ASN A 149 7.72 -0.06 -5.78
C ASN A 149 7.64 1.06 -6.84
N LEU A 150 7.91 2.32 -6.47
CA LEU A 150 7.99 3.42 -7.43
C LEU A 150 9.17 3.24 -8.40
N GLY A 151 10.32 2.79 -7.88
CA GLY A 151 11.48 2.43 -8.69
C GLY A 151 11.17 1.33 -9.71
N VAL A 152 10.46 0.28 -9.29
CA VAL A 152 9.99 -0.79 -10.19
C VAL A 152 9.08 -0.25 -11.30
N ILE A 153 8.17 0.68 -10.97
CA ILE A 153 7.34 1.33 -11.98
C ILE A 153 8.19 2.12 -12.97
N TYR A 154 9.15 2.93 -12.49
CA TYR A 154 10.04 3.68 -13.39
C TYR A 154 10.88 2.77 -14.29
N MET A 155 11.39 1.66 -13.74
CA MET A 155 12.11 0.64 -14.51
C MET A 155 11.22 0.05 -15.61
N SER A 156 9.97 -0.30 -15.30
CA SER A 156 9.00 -0.82 -16.30
C SER A 156 8.66 0.19 -17.40
N GLN A 157 8.71 1.49 -17.08
CA GLN A 157 8.48 2.61 -17.99
C GLN A 157 9.76 3.06 -18.72
N LYS A 158 10.90 2.36 -18.54
CA LYS A 158 12.21 2.72 -19.11
C LYS A 158 12.71 4.12 -18.70
N ARG A 159 12.25 4.62 -17.55
CA ARG A 159 12.71 5.87 -16.92
C ARG A 159 13.90 5.55 -16.01
N ASN A 160 15.00 5.12 -16.62
CA ASN A 160 16.10 4.44 -15.94
C ASN A 160 16.78 5.32 -14.87
N GLU A 161 17.03 6.59 -15.17
CA GLU A 161 17.70 7.53 -14.25
C GLU A 161 16.85 7.76 -13.00
N LYS A 162 15.52 7.84 -13.18
CA LYS A 162 14.58 7.98 -12.07
C LYS A 162 14.49 6.70 -11.26
N ALA A 163 14.55 5.53 -11.89
CA ALA A 163 14.57 4.25 -11.19
C ALA A 163 15.83 4.14 -10.32
N ILE A 164 17.01 4.43 -10.88
CA ILE A 164 18.29 4.44 -10.16
C ILE A 164 18.20 5.36 -8.95
N SER A 165 17.82 6.62 -9.15
CA SER A 165 17.71 7.60 -8.07
C SER A 165 16.78 7.15 -6.93
N ILE A 166 15.63 6.54 -7.26
CA ILE A 166 14.67 6.07 -6.26
C ILE A 166 15.18 4.82 -5.52
N PHE A 167 15.82 3.88 -6.22
CA PHE A 167 16.40 2.71 -5.56
C PHE A 167 17.58 3.09 -4.66
N SER A 168 18.48 3.99 -5.10
CA SER A 168 19.55 4.52 -4.26
C SER A 168 19.00 5.17 -2.99
N LYS A 169 17.93 5.96 -3.10
CA LYS A 169 17.27 6.55 -1.92
C LYS A 169 16.69 5.48 -0.98
N ALA A 170 16.17 4.37 -1.50
CA ALA A 170 15.69 3.26 -0.67
C ALA A 170 16.85 2.58 0.08
N ILE A 171 18.01 2.42 -0.57
CA ILE A 171 19.25 1.90 0.01
C ILE A 171 19.76 2.82 1.13
N ASP A 172 19.83 4.13 0.87
CA ASP A 172 20.29 5.12 1.86
C ASP A 172 19.45 5.11 3.14
N LEU A 173 18.15 4.82 3.02
CA LEU A 173 17.23 4.76 4.15
C LEU A 173 17.25 3.41 4.86
N LYS A 174 17.52 2.33 4.13
CA LYS A 174 17.50 0.96 4.66
C LYS A 174 18.46 0.07 3.88
N ALA A 175 19.72 0.07 4.33
CA ALA A 175 20.81 -0.65 3.67
C ALA A 175 20.67 -2.19 3.73
N ASP A 176 19.90 -2.74 4.68
CA ASP A 176 19.60 -4.17 4.82
C ASP A 176 18.36 -4.61 4.02
N TYR A 177 17.72 -3.71 3.27
CA TYR A 177 16.60 -4.08 2.40
C TYR A 177 17.12 -4.54 1.05
N VAL A 178 16.93 -5.84 0.74
CA VAL A 178 17.51 -6.48 -0.44
C VAL A 178 16.90 -6.04 -1.78
N ASP A 179 15.60 -5.73 -1.82
CA ASP A 179 14.88 -5.52 -3.09
C ASP A 179 15.47 -4.40 -3.97
N PRO A 180 15.85 -3.22 -3.44
CA PRO A 180 16.47 -2.17 -4.26
C PRO A 180 17.80 -2.58 -4.89
N TYR A 181 18.64 -3.34 -4.19
CA TYR A 181 19.90 -3.86 -4.75
C TYR A 181 19.62 -4.85 -5.88
N TYR A 182 18.71 -5.80 -5.65
CA TYR A 182 18.32 -6.75 -6.69
C TYR A 182 17.74 -6.04 -7.92
N ASN A 183 16.87 -5.06 -7.71
CA ASN A 183 16.27 -4.28 -8.80
C ASN A 183 17.30 -3.43 -9.56
N LEU A 184 18.29 -2.86 -8.88
CA LEU A 184 19.41 -2.18 -9.54
C LEU A 184 20.25 -3.16 -10.36
N ALA A 185 20.53 -4.36 -9.85
CA ALA A 185 21.22 -5.39 -10.61
C ALA A 185 20.46 -5.77 -11.89
N CYS A 186 19.14 -5.97 -11.79
CA CYS A 186 18.27 -6.20 -12.95
C CYS A 186 18.30 -5.03 -13.94
N LEU A 187 18.19 -3.79 -13.46
CA LEU A 187 18.23 -2.59 -14.30
C LEU A 187 19.56 -2.46 -15.04
N TYR A 188 20.70 -2.56 -14.34
CA TYR A 188 22.01 -2.48 -14.97
C TYR A 188 22.28 -3.65 -15.93
N SER A 189 21.76 -4.84 -15.64
CA SER A 189 21.78 -5.96 -16.59
C SER A 189 21.00 -5.62 -17.86
N GLN A 190 19.79 -5.06 -17.76
CA GLN A 190 19.01 -4.61 -18.92
C GLN A 190 19.75 -3.53 -19.73
N LEU A 191 20.50 -2.66 -19.06
CA LEU A 191 21.35 -1.63 -19.68
C LEU A 191 22.68 -2.18 -20.24
N ARG A 192 22.94 -3.48 -20.07
CA ARG A 192 24.21 -4.15 -20.42
C ARG A 192 25.43 -3.60 -19.67
N ASN A 193 25.20 -2.92 -18.55
CA ASN A 193 26.28 -2.48 -17.68
C ASN A 193 26.60 -3.57 -16.66
N ILE A 194 27.41 -4.53 -17.09
CA ILE A 194 27.72 -5.75 -16.32
C ILE A 194 28.47 -5.46 -15.02
N PRO A 195 29.47 -4.55 -14.96
CA PRO A 195 30.21 -4.29 -13.71
C PRO A 195 29.30 -3.85 -12.55
N GLU A 196 28.45 -2.84 -12.76
CA GLU A 196 27.53 -2.33 -11.75
C GLU A 196 26.45 -3.37 -11.42
N SER A 197 25.96 -4.09 -12.43
CA SER A 197 24.99 -5.17 -12.22
C SER A 197 25.56 -6.26 -11.29
N LEU A 198 26.82 -6.66 -11.48
CA LEU A 198 27.52 -7.59 -10.60
C LEU A 198 27.69 -7.04 -9.18
N GLU A 199 28.06 -5.78 -9.04
CA GLU A 199 28.25 -5.15 -7.72
C GLU A 199 26.96 -5.17 -6.89
N TYR A 200 25.85 -4.73 -7.49
CA TYR A 200 24.55 -4.76 -6.82
C TYR A 200 24.07 -6.19 -6.56
N MET A 201 24.34 -7.14 -7.47
CA MET A 201 23.98 -8.55 -7.27
C MET A 201 24.77 -9.18 -6.12
N LYS A 202 26.08 -8.95 -6.04
CA LYS A 202 26.94 -9.40 -4.93
C LYS A 202 26.41 -8.89 -3.59
N THR A 203 26.06 -7.60 -3.55
CA THR A 203 25.51 -6.98 -2.34
C THR A 203 24.16 -7.61 -1.97
N ALA A 204 23.26 -7.79 -2.93
CA ALA A 204 21.97 -8.44 -2.70
C ALA A 204 22.13 -9.86 -2.13
N ILE A 205 23.04 -10.66 -2.70
CA ILE A 205 23.36 -12.02 -2.22
C ILE A 205 23.95 -11.99 -0.80
N SER A 206 24.79 -11.00 -0.48
CA SER A 206 25.37 -10.86 0.86
C SER A 206 24.34 -10.53 1.93
N ILE A 207 23.28 -9.79 1.57
CA ILE A 207 22.15 -9.46 2.45
C ILE A 207 21.20 -10.65 2.59
N ASN A 208 20.89 -11.32 1.47
CA ASN A 208 20.03 -12.49 1.44
C ASN A 208 20.52 -13.51 0.42
N SER A 209 21.01 -14.66 0.91
CA SER A 209 21.52 -15.74 0.07
C SER A 209 20.46 -16.35 -0.87
N ASP A 210 19.16 -16.23 -0.57
CA ASP A 210 18.08 -16.71 -1.44
C ASP A 210 18.01 -15.96 -2.77
N VAL A 211 18.63 -14.77 -2.87
CA VAL A 211 18.78 -14.03 -4.13
C VAL A 211 19.39 -14.91 -5.21
N LYS A 212 20.31 -15.82 -4.87
CA LYS A 212 20.88 -16.78 -5.82
C LYS A 212 19.79 -17.62 -6.50
N ASN A 213 18.74 -17.98 -5.78
CA ASN A 213 17.63 -18.74 -6.34
C ASN A 213 16.70 -17.88 -7.19
N TRP A 214 16.43 -16.63 -6.78
CA TRP A 214 15.61 -15.70 -7.56
C TRP A 214 16.26 -15.38 -8.92
N ALA A 215 17.57 -15.21 -8.92
CA ALA A 215 18.34 -14.75 -10.06
C ALA A 215 18.48 -15.80 -11.19
N LYS A 216 18.39 -17.10 -10.88
CA LYS A 216 18.66 -18.21 -11.82
C LYS A 216 17.88 -18.09 -13.13
N ASP A 217 16.59 -17.79 -13.02
CA ASP A 217 15.65 -17.78 -14.15
C ASP A 217 15.10 -16.38 -14.46
N ASP A 218 15.59 -15.33 -13.80
CA ASP A 218 15.13 -13.98 -14.06
C ASP A 218 15.58 -13.52 -15.45
N LYS A 219 14.59 -13.14 -16.27
CA LYS A 219 14.79 -12.65 -17.63
C LYS A 219 15.54 -11.31 -17.66
N ASP A 220 15.39 -10.49 -16.63
CA ASP A 220 16.03 -9.18 -16.56
C ASP A 220 17.54 -9.31 -16.33
N LEU A 221 17.98 -10.45 -15.81
CA LEU A 221 19.37 -10.81 -15.59
C LEU A 221 20.03 -11.54 -16.76
N LYS A 222 19.37 -11.67 -17.92
CA LYS A 222 19.91 -12.43 -19.07
C LYS A 222 21.33 -11.97 -19.46
N ASN A 223 21.59 -10.67 -19.49
CA ASN A 223 22.90 -10.13 -19.88
C ASN A 223 23.94 -10.39 -18.80
N LEU A 224 23.57 -10.24 -17.52
CA LEU A 224 24.43 -10.55 -16.38
C LEU A 224 24.82 -12.05 -16.36
N ARG A 225 23.83 -12.94 -16.49
CA ARG A 225 24.02 -14.40 -16.45
C ARG A 225 24.92 -14.94 -17.56
N ALA A 226 25.04 -14.20 -18.67
CA ALA A 226 25.94 -14.56 -19.76
C ALA A 226 27.42 -14.30 -19.43
N SER A 227 27.73 -13.46 -18.43
CA SER A 227 29.10 -13.14 -18.04
C SER A 227 29.74 -14.26 -17.21
N ASP A 228 31.03 -14.49 -17.41
CA ASP A 228 31.77 -15.50 -16.63
C ASP A 228 31.90 -15.11 -15.15
N ALA A 229 32.09 -13.82 -14.87
CA ALA A 229 32.11 -13.29 -13.51
C ALA A 229 30.82 -13.57 -12.72
N TYR A 230 29.65 -13.61 -13.38
CA TYR A 230 28.41 -14.01 -12.72
C TYR A 230 28.41 -15.52 -12.41
N LYS A 231 28.89 -16.36 -13.33
CA LYS A 231 28.94 -17.81 -13.12
C LYS A 231 29.85 -18.15 -11.94
N GLU A 232 31.05 -17.57 -11.90
CA GLU A 232 32.00 -17.71 -10.79
C GLU A 232 31.39 -17.27 -9.45
N MET A 233 30.71 -16.13 -9.42
CA MET A 233 30.04 -15.62 -8.21
C MET A 233 28.94 -16.57 -7.69
N MET A 234 28.29 -17.33 -8.57
CA MET A 234 27.19 -18.22 -8.20
C MET A 234 27.67 -19.61 -7.75
N GLU A 235 28.91 -19.98 -8.06
CA GLU A 235 29.54 -21.24 -7.68
C GLU A 235 30.18 -21.20 -6.27
N GLN A 236 30.53 -20.00 -5.79
CA GLN A 236 31.05 -19.75 -4.42
C GLN A 236 29.93 -19.73 -3.39
#